data_AF-A0A3A0AEZ6-F1
#
_entry.id   AF-A0A3A0AEZ6-F1
#
_cell.length_a   1.000
_cell.length_b   1.000
_cell.length_c   1.000
_cell.angle_alpha   90.00
_cell.angle_beta   90.00
_cell.angle_gamma   90.00
#
_symmetry.space_group_name_H-M   'P 1'
#
loop_
_entity.id
_entity.type
_entity.pdbx_description
1 polymer ?
#
loop_
_entity_poly.entity_id
_entity_poly.type
_entity_poly.pdbx_seq_one_letter_code
_entity_poly.pdbx_strand_id
1 'polypeptide(L)'
;MASAPALHLDELQADLRGRLITPSSPDYEMARKVYNAMIDRRPAAIACCADVADVISAVNFAREHQLLVAIRSGGHNAAGLGICDGGLVIDLSALRGIRID
;
A
#
# COMPACT_ATOMS: atom_id res chain seq x y z
N MET A 1 25.64 2.76 -4.85
CA MET A 1 24.21 2.69 -4.53
C MET A 1 23.51 2.13 -5.75
N ALA A 2 23.01 0.90 -5.69
CA ALA A 2 22.29 0.31 -6.81
C ALA A 2 20.98 1.09 -6.99
N SER A 3 20.73 1.58 -8.21
CA SER A 3 19.42 2.14 -8.57
C SER A 3 18.38 1.07 -8.31
N ALA A 4 17.32 1.40 -7.55
CA ALA A 4 16.15 0.53 -7.52
C ALA A 4 15.68 0.35 -8.98
N PRO A 5 15.37 -0.89 -9.42
CA PRO A 5 14.77 -1.07 -10.73
C PRO A 5 13.53 -0.19 -10.82
N ALA A 6 13.28 0.41 -11.99
CA ALA A 6 12.07 1.16 -12.21
C ALA A 6 10.88 0.23 -11.92
N LEU A 7 10.13 0.52 -10.85
CA LEU A 7 8.94 -0.23 -10.52
C LEU A 7 7.90 0.09 -11.59
N HIS A 8 7.51 -0.91 -12.37
CA HIS A 8 6.45 -0.80 -13.37
C HIS A 8 5.09 -0.79 -12.66
N LEU A 9 4.84 0.27 -11.90
CA LEU A 9 3.60 0.45 -11.13
C LEU A 9 2.36 0.56 -12.03
N ASP A 10 2.54 0.86 -13.31
CA ASP A 10 1.47 0.93 -14.29
C ASP A 10 0.72 -0.40 -14.46
N GLU A 11 1.43 -1.54 -14.33
CA GLU A 11 0.84 -2.89 -14.39
C GLU A 11 -0.09 -3.12 -13.19
N LEU A 12 0.41 -2.86 -11.98
CA LEU A 12 -0.41 -2.96 -10.77
C LEU A 12 -1.58 -1.98 -10.82
N GLN A 13 -1.38 -0.75 -11.33
CA GLN A 13 -2.45 0.23 -11.45
C GLN A 13 -3.56 -0.24 -12.41
N ALA A 14 -3.22 -0.93 -13.49
CA ALA A 14 -4.18 -1.49 -14.43
C ALA A 14 -4.99 -2.66 -13.84
N ASP A 15 -4.37 -3.45 -12.96
CA ASP A 15 -4.99 -4.62 -12.33
C ASP A 15 -5.85 -4.29 -11.10
N LEU A 16 -5.69 -3.09 -10.52
CA LEU A 16 -6.46 -2.64 -9.36
C LEU A 16 -7.79 -1.99 -9.79
N ARG A 17 -8.88 -2.42 -9.16
CA ARG A 17 -10.17 -1.70 -9.16
C ARG A 17 -10.15 -0.51 -8.21
N GLY A 18 -9.38 -0.65 -7.13
CA GLY A 18 -9.10 0.40 -6.17
C GLY A 18 -8.16 1.47 -6.72
N ARG A 19 -7.43 2.14 -5.83
CA ARG A 19 -6.50 3.21 -6.22
C ARG A 19 -5.06 2.82 -5.90
N LEU A 20 -4.15 3.16 -6.79
CA LEU A 20 -2.72 3.16 -6.51
C LEU A 20 -2.27 4.60 -6.24
N ILE A 21 -1.77 4.87 -5.04
CA ILE A 21 -1.21 6.16 -4.65
C ILE A 21 0.32 6.04 -4.66
N THR A 22 0.98 6.91 -5.41
CA THR A 22 2.43 6.94 -5.59
C THR A 22 3.00 8.28 -5.11
N PRO A 23 4.34 8.42 -4.96
CA PRO A 23 4.95 9.71 -4.57
C PRO A 23 4.60 10.91 -5.46
N SER A 24 4.13 10.68 -6.70
CA SER A 24 3.65 11.74 -7.60
C SER A 24 2.17 12.07 -7.44
N SER A 25 1.42 11.26 -6.68
CA SER A 25 0.00 11.51 -6.41
C SER A 25 -0.19 12.67 -5.42
N PRO A 26 -1.16 13.57 -5.65
CA PRO A 26 -1.35 14.74 -4.80
C PRO A 26 -1.77 14.39 -3.36
N ASP A 27 -2.38 13.22 -3.15
CA ASP A 27 -2.82 12.73 -1.85
C ASP A 27 -1.76 11.90 -1.11
N TYR A 28 -0.57 11.68 -1.68
CA TYR A 28 0.47 10.81 -1.11
C TYR A 28 0.92 11.19 0.30
N GLU A 29 1.22 12.47 0.53
CA GLU A 29 1.71 12.96 1.83
C GLU A 29 0.66 12.79 2.93
N MET A 30 -0.63 12.80 2.59
CA MET A 30 -1.70 12.47 3.53
C MET A 30 -1.83 10.96 3.70
N ALA A 31 -1.87 10.21 2.59
CA ALA A 31 -2.11 8.78 2.56
C ALA A 31 -1.05 7.95 3.28
N ARG A 32 0.21 8.41 3.35
CA ARG A 32 1.30 7.69 4.03
C ARG A 32 1.32 7.87 5.55
N LYS A 33 0.58 8.84 6.09
CA LYS A 33 0.56 9.09 7.55
C LYS A 33 -0.04 7.90 8.28
N VAL A 34 0.52 7.61 9.46
CA VAL A 34 0.03 6.61 10.39
C VAL A 34 -0.30 7.25 11.73
N TYR A 35 -1.00 6.52 12.59
CA TYR A 35 -1.43 7.01 13.91
C TYR A 35 -0.28 7.60 14.73
N ASN A 36 0.88 6.93 14.75
CA ASN A 36 2.05 7.43 15.43
C ASN A 36 2.77 8.48 14.58
N ALA A 37 2.60 9.76 14.92
CA ALA A 37 3.18 10.89 14.19
C ALA A 37 4.71 10.94 14.20
N MET A 38 5.39 10.14 15.03
CA MET A 38 6.84 10.01 15.02
C MET A 38 7.36 9.16 13.86
N ILE A 39 6.47 8.48 13.12
CA ILE A 39 6.83 7.55 12.05
C ILE A 39 6.68 8.25 10.70
N ASP A 40 7.80 8.50 10.03
CA ASP A 40 7.87 9.21 8.75
C ASP A 40 8.41 8.32 7.62
N ARG A 41 7.72 7.21 7.34
CA ARG A 41 8.12 6.30 6.24
C ARG A 41 7.56 6.76 4.90
N ARG A 42 8.27 6.43 3.82
CA ARG A 42 7.97 6.80 2.43
C ARG A 42 7.87 5.55 1.55
N PRO A 43 6.67 4.95 1.41
CA PRO A 43 6.45 3.81 0.53
C PRO A 43 6.72 4.17 -0.95
N ALA A 44 7.09 3.18 -1.75
CA ALA A 44 7.13 3.36 -3.20
C ALA A 44 5.72 3.46 -3.79
N ALA A 45 4.75 2.76 -3.19
CA ALA A 45 3.33 2.86 -3.54
C ALA A 45 2.42 2.42 -2.38
N ILE A 46 1.16 2.86 -2.43
CA ILE A 46 0.09 2.45 -1.53
C ILE A 46 -1.07 1.93 -2.40
N ALA A 47 -1.34 0.64 -2.35
CA ALA A 47 -2.47 0.00 -3.02
C ALA A 47 -3.70 0.06 -2.09
N CYS A 48 -4.62 0.96 -2.38
CA CYS A 48 -5.90 1.07 -1.69
C CYS A 48 -6.91 0.08 -2.28
N CYS A 49 -7.00 -1.12 -1.69
CA CYS A 49 -7.81 -2.22 -2.20
C CYS A 49 -9.30 -1.96 -2.01
N ALA A 50 -10.09 -2.12 -3.08
CA ALA A 50 -11.55 -2.03 -3.07
C ALA A 50 -12.24 -3.38 -2.83
N ASP A 51 -11.57 -4.49 -3.17
CA ASP A 51 -12.06 -5.85 -2.95
C ASP A 51 -10.93 -6.87 -2.73
N VAL A 52 -11.28 -8.15 -2.69
CA VAL A 52 -10.33 -9.27 -2.52
C VAL A 52 -9.42 -9.44 -3.73
N ALA A 53 -9.89 -9.16 -4.95
CA ALA A 53 -9.09 -9.29 -6.16
C ALA A 53 -7.92 -8.31 -6.13
N ASP A 54 -8.16 -7.07 -5.69
CA ASP A 54 -7.11 -6.07 -5.49
C ASP A 54 -6.01 -6.54 -4.52
N VAL A 55 -6.40 -7.21 -3.43
CA VAL A 55 -5.44 -7.75 -2.46
C VAL A 55 -4.57 -8.83 -3.11
N ILE A 56 -5.18 -9.73 -3.89
CA ILE A 56 -4.47 -10.79 -4.61
C ILE A 56 -3.47 -10.18 -5.60
N SER A 57 -3.90 -9.21 -6.41
CA SER A 57 -3.03 -8.51 -7.38
C SER A 57 -1.85 -7.83 -6.68
N ALA A 58 -2.10 -7.09 -5.60
CA ALA A 58 -1.05 -6.40 -4.85
C ALA A 58 -0.03 -7.37 -4.22
N VAL A 59 -0.48 -8.50 -3.66
CA VAL A 59 0.42 -9.52 -3.08
C VAL A 59 1.26 -10.20 -4.15
N ASN A 60 0.67 -10.58 -5.29
CA ASN A 60 1.41 -11.20 -6.39
C ASN A 60 2.44 -10.25 -6.98
N PHE A 61 2.07 -8.99 -7.21
CA PHE A 61 2.98 -7.94 -7.68
C PHE A 61 4.15 -7.75 -6.70
N ALA A 62 3.87 -7.62 -5.40
CA ALA A 62 4.94 -7.47 -4.42
C ALA A 62 5.90 -8.67 -4.38
N ARG A 63 5.38 -9.90 -4.54
CA ARG A 63 6.21 -11.12 -4.63
C ARG A 63 7.10 -11.09 -5.88
N GLU A 64 6.52 -10.79 -7.04
CA GLU A 64 7.21 -10.79 -8.34
C GLU A 64 8.31 -9.73 -8.40
N HIS A 65 8.08 -8.57 -7.78
CA HIS A 65 9.04 -7.47 -7.71
C HIS A 65 9.88 -7.45 -6.41
N GLN A 66 9.76 -8.49 -5.56
CA GLN A 66 10.51 -8.63 -4.31
C GLN A 66 10.41 -7.40 -3.38
N LEU A 67 9.22 -6.82 -3.28
CA LEU A 67 8.97 -5.62 -2.48
C LEU A 67 8.82 -5.96 -1.00
N LEU A 68 9.36 -5.09 -0.14
CA LEU A 68 8.95 -5.05 1.26
C LEU A 68 7.45 -4.71 1.32
N VAL A 69 6.67 -5.54 2.02
CA VAL A 69 5.23 -5.34 2.16
C VAL A 69 4.90 -4.86 3.56
N ALA A 70 4.10 -3.81 3.64
CA ALA A 70 3.39 -3.42 4.85
C ALA A 70 1.89 -3.60 4.64
N ILE A 71 1.21 -4.22 5.60
CA ILE A 71 -0.25 -4.38 5.56
C ILE A 71 -0.89 -3.36 6.49
N ARG A 72 -1.83 -2.59 5.98
CA ARG A 72 -2.57 -1.56 6.72
C ARG A 72 -4.06 -1.83 6.68
N SER A 73 -4.71 -1.77 7.85
CA SER A 73 -6.16 -1.67 7.96
C SER A 73 -6.49 -0.42 8.80
N GLY A 74 -6.83 -0.55 10.07
CA GLY A 74 -7.14 0.60 10.95
C GLY A 74 -5.97 1.53 11.29
N GLY A 75 -4.72 1.21 10.93
CA GLY A 75 -3.58 2.12 11.10
C GLY A 75 -3.11 2.37 12.54
N HIS A 76 -3.64 1.65 13.54
CA HIS A 76 -3.37 1.86 14.97
C HIS A 76 -2.15 1.10 15.54
N ASN A 77 -1.32 0.49 14.69
CA ASN A 77 -0.10 -0.16 15.18
C ASN A 77 0.90 0.90 15.67
N ALA A 78 1.17 0.93 16.98
CA ALA A 78 2.04 1.93 17.60
C ALA A 78 3.51 1.88 17.08
N ALA A 79 3.98 0.69 16.68
CA ALA A 79 5.31 0.49 16.11
C ALA A 79 5.39 0.82 14.60
N GLY A 80 4.27 1.22 13.98
CA GLY A 80 4.20 1.59 12.56
C GLY A 80 4.43 0.44 11.59
N LEU A 81 4.04 -0.78 11.94
CA LEU A 81 4.17 -1.92 11.02
C LEU A 81 3.22 -1.85 9.80
N GLY A 82 2.24 -0.94 9.81
CA GLY A 82 1.35 -0.68 8.69
C GLY A 82 1.90 0.29 7.63
N ILE A 83 3.19 0.62 7.68
CA ILE A 83 3.86 1.48 6.69
C ILE A 83 5.31 1.04 6.50
N CYS A 84 5.90 1.26 5.33
CA CYS A 84 7.28 0.87 5.01
C CYS A 84 7.98 1.93 4.14
N ASP A 85 9.32 1.90 4.09
CA ASP A 85 10.12 2.70 3.16
C ASP A 85 10.40 1.93 1.88
N GLY A 86 10.20 2.56 0.72
CA GLY A 86 10.53 2.00 -0.60
C GLY A 86 9.74 0.74 -1.01
N GLY A 87 8.84 0.25 -0.15
CA GLY A 87 8.02 -0.94 -0.39
C GLY A 87 6.59 -0.64 -0.83
N LEU A 88 5.75 -1.67 -0.83
CA LEU A 88 4.32 -1.59 -1.13
C LEU A 88 3.51 -1.65 0.16
N VAL A 89 2.64 -0.66 0.35
CA VAL A 89 1.61 -0.72 1.39
C VAL A 89 0.33 -1.27 0.78
N ILE A 90 -0.20 -2.35 1.35
CA ILE A 90 -1.52 -2.88 0.98
C ILE A 90 -2.52 -2.37 2.01
N ASP A 91 -3.38 -1.46 1.58
CA ASP A 91 -4.34 -0.75 2.43
C ASP A 91 -5.74 -1.33 2.27
N LEU A 92 -6.19 -1.99 3.33
CA LEU A 92 -7.48 -2.67 3.47
C LEU A 92 -8.54 -1.77 4.12
N SER A 93 -8.25 -0.50 4.39
CA SER A 93 -9.12 0.38 5.17
C SER A 93 -10.47 0.65 4.50
N ALA A 94 -10.63 0.40 3.20
CA ALA A 94 -11.91 0.48 2.50
C ALA A 94 -12.75 -0.82 2.61
N LEU A 95 -12.13 -1.95 2.95
CA LEU A 95 -12.80 -3.25 3.10
C LEU A 95 -13.54 -3.35 4.44
N ARG A 96 -14.74 -2.76 4.51
CA ARG A 96 -15.55 -2.66 5.74
C ARG A 96 -16.88 -3.41 5.68
N GLY A 97 -17.06 -4.31 4.72
CA GLY A 97 -18.29 -5.07 4.56
C GLY A 97 -18.56 -5.99 5.76
N ILE A 98 -19.76 -5.92 6.31
CA ILE A 98 -20.23 -6.76 7.43
C ILE A 98 -21.50 -7.47 6.98
N ARG A 99 -21.59 -8.79 7.18
CA ARG A 99 -22.78 -9.61 6.93
C ARG A 99 -23.17 -10.30 8.24
N ILE A 100 -24.44 -10.22 8.60
CA ILE A 100 -25.03 -10.87 9.78
C ILE A 100 -26.12 -11.81 9.25
N ASP A 101 -26.10 -13.04 9.70
CA ASP A 101 -27.08 -14.10 9.38
C ASP A 101 -28.16 -14.25 10.46
#